data_AF-A0A357L439-F1
#
_entry.id   AF-A0A357L439-F1
#
_cell.length_a   1.000
_cell.length_b   1.000
_cell.length_c   1.000
_cell.angle_alpha   90.00
_cell.angle_beta   90.00
_cell.angle_gamma   90.00
#
_symmetry.space_group_name_H-M   'P 1'
#
loop_
_entity.id
_entity.type
_entity.pdbx_description
1 polymer ?
#
loop_
_entity_poly.entity_id
_entity_poly.type
_entity_poly.pdbx_seq_one_letter_code
_entity_poly.pdbx_strand_id
1 'polypeptide(L)'
;VGGIGAHVIHTPGHTPACLTYVIGDAAFVGDTLFMPDYGTARCDFPGGDAATLYQSIQKIFALPDETRIFLCHDYKAPGRDHFAWETTVKDERAWNVHVGRGVSETDFVRMRTARDKTLSMPKLILPSVQVNMRAGELPPPDANGVRYLKLPLNAF
;
A
#
# COMPACT_ATOMS: atom_id res chain seq x y z
N VAL A 1 9.52 -4.39 -20.23
CA VAL A 1 10.42 -3.21 -20.13
C VAL A 1 11.69 -3.53 -20.90
N GLY A 2 11.84 -3.02 -22.12
CA GLY A 2 12.85 -3.56 -23.06
C GLY A 2 12.65 -5.07 -23.25
N GLY A 3 13.70 -5.87 -23.05
CA GLY A 3 13.63 -7.33 -23.08
C GLY A 3 13.11 -8.02 -21.81
N ILE A 4 12.80 -7.27 -20.74
CA ILE A 4 12.35 -7.83 -19.46
C ILE A 4 10.83 -8.00 -19.48
N GLY A 5 10.35 -9.23 -19.26
CA GLY A 5 8.93 -9.54 -19.14
C GLY A 5 8.29 -8.81 -17.96
N ALA A 6 7.08 -8.30 -18.16
CA ALA A 6 6.35 -7.59 -17.12
C ALA A 6 4.84 -7.88 -17.21
N HIS A 7 4.19 -8.00 -16.06
CA HIS A 7 2.73 -8.07 -15.96
C HIS A 7 2.24 -7.32 -14.72
N VAL A 8 0.94 -7.11 -14.67
CA VAL A 8 0.27 -6.35 -13.60
C VAL A 8 -0.70 -7.27 -12.88
N ILE A 9 -0.68 -7.22 -11.55
CA ILE A 9 -1.67 -7.85 -10.69
C ILE A 9 -2.53 -6.75 -10.07
N HIS A 10 -3.85 -6.82 -10.24
CA HIS A 10 -4.76 -5.95 -9.50
C HIS A 10 -4.81 -6.39 -8.05
N THR A 11 -4.28 -5.54 -7.16
CA THR A 11 -4.12 -5.80 -5.73
C THR A 11 -4.84 -4.73 -4.89
N PRO A 12 -6.18 -4.61 -5.00
CA PRO A 12 -6.96 -3.66 -4.23
C PRO A 12 -6.95 -3.98 -2.73
N GLY A 13 -7.38 -3.02 -1.92
CA GLY A 13 -7.59 -3.20 -0.49
C GLY A 13 -7.17 -1.98 0.32
N HIS A 14 -5.95 -1.49 0.09
CA HIS A 14 -5.54 -0.18 0.59
C HIS A 14 -6.32 0.95 -0.11
N THR A 15 -6.46 0.83 -1.43
CA THR A 15 -7.40 1.59 -2.26
C THR A 15 -8.02 0.62 -3.28
N PRO A 16 -9.16 0.94 -3.92
CA PRO A 16 -9.76 0.07 -4.94
C PRO A 16 -8.92 -0.03 -6.24
N ALA A 17 -7.95 0.88 -6.43
CA ALA A 17 -7.17 1.00 -7.66
C ALA A 17 -5.73 0.49 -7.53
N CYS A 18 -5.33 -0.07 -6.38
CA CYS A 18 -3.96 -0.53 -6.16
C CYS A 18 -3.56 -1.64 -7.15
N LEU A 19 -2.31 -1.55 -7.61
CA LEU A 19 -1.69 -2.48 -8.56
C LEU A 19 -0.33 -2.93 -8.00
N THR A 20 0.02 -4.18 -8.29
CA THR A 20 1.38 -4.70 -8.15
C THR A 20 1.97 -4.89 -9.54
N TYR A 21 3.15 -4.30 -9.78
CA TYR A 21 3.88 -4.48 -11.03
C TYR A 21 4.93 -5.57 -10.83
N VAL A 22 4.82 -6.66 -11.60
CA VAL A 22 5.82 -7.73 -11.60
C VAL A 22 6.68 -7.58 -12.85
N ILE A 23 7.99 -7.41 -12.68
CA ILE A 23 8.95 -7.14 -13.74
C ILE A 23 10.15 -8.05 -13.51
N GLY A 24 10.34 -9.06 -14.37
CA GLY A 24 11.37 -10.08 -14.16
C GLY A 24 11.13 -10.86 -12.86
N ASP A 25 12.09 -10.82 -11.95
CA ASP A 25 12.10 -11.47 -10.63
C ASP A 25 11.62 -10.55 -9.48
N ALA A 26 11.16 -9.34 -9.80
CA ALA A 26 10.79 -8.31 -8.83
C ALA A 26 9.31 -7.94 -8.90
N ALA A 27 8.69 -7.73 -7.74
CA ALA A 27 7.34 -7.24 -7.55
C ALA A 27 7.35 -5.90 -6.80
N PHE A 28 6.83 -4.84 -7.43
CA PHE A 28 6.62 -3.53 -6.81
C PHE A 28 5.18 -3.47 -6.30
N VAL A 29 5.00 -3.63 -4.98
CA VAL A 29 3.70 -3.99 -4.39
C VAL A 29 2.84 -2.80 -3.95
N GLY A 30 3.34 -1.57 -4.13
CA GLY A 30 2.66 -0.38 -3.64
C GLY A 30 2.47 -0.42 -2.12
N ASP A 31 1.42 0.21 -1.62
CA ASP A 31 0.97 0.10 -0.22
C ASP A 31 0.06 -1.13 -0.04
N THR A 32 0.62 -2.31 -0.29
CA THR A 32 -0.04 -3.59 -0.01
C THR A 32 0.63 -4.28 1.19
N LEU A 33 1.94 -4.49 1.09
CA LEU A 33 2.82 -4.99 2.14
C LEU A 33 3.79 -3.89 2.58
N PHE A 34 4.23 -3.96 3.82
CA PHE A 34 5.44 -3.28 4.32
C PHE A 34 6.45 -4.34 4.73
N MET A 35 7.65 -3.93 5.16
CA MET A 35 8.67 -4.85 5.67
C MET A 35 8.03 -5.85 6.65
N PRO A 36 8.49 -7.11 6.70
CA PRO A 36 7.87 -8.13 7.55
C PRO A 36 7.73 -7.71 9.02
N ASP A 37 8.66 -6.89 9.52
CA ASP A 37 8.66 -6.35 10.88
C ASP A 37 7.65 -5.21 11.13
N TYR A 38 7.07 -4.63 10.07
CA TYR A 38 6.11 -3.54 10.12
C TYR A 38 4.68 -3.97 9.75
N GLY A 39 4.53 -4.94 8.84
CA GLY A 39 3.25 -5.57 8.54
C GLY A 39 2.59 -5.08 7.25
N THR A 40 1.42 -4.42 7.35
CA THR A 40 0.54 -4.11 6.21
C THR A 40 -0.01 -2.69 6.26
N ALA A 41 -0.43 -2.19 5.09
CA ALA A 41 -1.07 -0.90 4.93
C ALA A 41 -2.45 -0.82 5.61
N ARG A 42 -2.92 0.42 5.84
CA ARG A 42 -4.27 0.73 6.33
C ARG A 42 -5.33 0.48 5.25
N CYS A 43 -6.59 0.26 5.64
CA CYS A 43 -7.70 -0.04 4.71
C CYS A 43 -8.91 0.89 4.88
N ASP A 44 -8.75 2.02 5.57
CA ASP A 44 -9.84 2.95 5.94
C ASP A 44 -9.95 4.18 5.01
N PHE A 45 -9.23 4.20 3.90
CA PHE A 45 -9.51 5.16 2.84
C PHE A 45 -10.85 4.86 2.15
N PRO A 46 -11.48 5.83 1.48
CA PRO A 46 -12.69 5.58 0.70
C PRO A 46 -12.51 4.43 -0.30
N GLY A 47 -13.28 3.36 -0.12
CA GLY A 47 -13.21 2.14 -0.93
C GLY A 47 -12.08 1.18 -0.54
N GLY A 48 -11.34 1.45 0.53
CA GLY A 48 -10.45 0.49 1.15
C GLY A 48 -11.23 -0.60 1.89
N ASP A 49 -10.67 -1.82 1.91
CA ASP A 49 -11.28 -2.98 2.56
C ASP A 49 -10.21 -4.00 2.98
N ALA A 50 -10.27 -4.43 4.24
CA ALA A 50 -9.26 -5.32 4.82
C ALA A 50 -9.36 -6.76 4.28
N ALA A 51 -10.56 -7.26 3.99
CA ALA A 51 -10.71 -8.59 3.41
C ALA A 51 -10.14 -8.63 1.98
N THR A 52 -10.45 -7.60 1.20
CA THR A 52 -9.88 -7.38 -0.13
C THR A 52 -8.37 -7.24 -0.09
N LEU A 53 -7.80 -6.51 0.87
CA LEU A 53 -6.34 -6.42 1.04
C LEU A 53 -5.73 -7.80 1.32
N TYR A 54 -6.32 -8.58 2.20
CA TYR A 54 -5.85 -9.94 2.51
C TYR A 54 -5.81 -10.81 1.24
N GLN A 55 -6.89 -10.82 0.47
CA GLN A 55 -6.99 -11.60 -0.77
C GLN A 55 -5.98 -11.13 -1.82
N SER A 56 -5.72 -9.83 -1.91
CA SER A 56 -4.66 -9.27 -2.76
C SER A 56 -3.26 -9.73 -2.33
N ILE A 57 -3.00 -9.77 -1.02
CA ILE A 57 -1.73 -10.31 -0.48
C ILE A 57 -1.58 -11.79 -0.84
N GLN A 58 -2.65 -12.59 -0.80
CA GLN A 58 -2.58 -14.00 -1.21
C GLN A 58 -2.16 -14.18 -2.68
N LYS A 59 -2.56 -13.26 -3.57
CA LYS A 59 -2.09 -13.27 -4.97
C LYS A 59 -0.58 -13.01 -5.06
N ILE A 60 -0.05 -12.10 -4.24
CA ILE A 60 1.40 -11.83 -4.16
C ILE A 60 2.14 -13.04 -3.57
N PHE A 61 1.57 -13.67 -2.52
CA PHE A 61 2.14 -14.86 -1.89
C PHE A 61 2.11 -16.12 -2.78
N ALA A 62 1.37 -16.09 -3.89
CA ALA A 62 1.38 -17.14 -4.90
C ALA A 62 2.52 -17.00 -5.93
N LEU A 63 3.28 -15.90 -5.90
CA LEU A 63 4.52 -15.76 -6.68
C LEU A 63 5.62 -16.68 -6.13
N PRO A 64 6.69 -16.98 -6.90
CA PRO A 64 7.83 -17.75 -6.41
C PRO A 64 8.42 -17.17 -5.12
N ASP A 65 8.87 -18.03 -4.22
CA ASP A 65 9.40 -17.66 -2.90
C ASP A 65 10.58 -16.68 -3.00
N GLU A 66 11.41 -16.80 -4.04
CA GLU A 66 12.57 -15.96 -4.32
C GLU A 66 12.20 -14.60 -4.94
N THR A 67 10.93 -14.37 -5.28
CA THR A 67 10.49 -13.09 -5.86
C THR A 67 10.81 -11.96 -4.90
N ARG A 68 11.59 -11.00 -5.38
CA ARG A 68 11.97 -9.81 -4.62
C ARG A 68 10.78 -8.87 -4.53
N ILE A 69 10.43 -8.43 -3.34
CA ILE A 69 9.34 -7.50 -3.10
C ILE A 69 9.94 -6.13 -2.78
N PHE A 70 9.57 -5.13 -3.57
CA PHE A 70 9.92 -3.74 -3.37
C PHE A 70 8.74 -2.96 -2.81
N LEU A 71 8.98 -2.28 -1.68
CA LEU A 71 7.97 -1.59 -0.89
C LEU A 71 7.81 -0.13 -1.33
N CYS A 72 6.60 0.42 -1.19
CA CYS A 72 6.34 1.83 -1.46
C CYS A 72 6.82 2.76 -0.33
N HIS A 73 6.72 2.30 0.92
CA HIS A 73 7.12 3.06 2.09
C HIS A 73 7.84 2.18 3.11
N ASP A 74 8.72 2.81 3.88
CA ASP A 74 9.26 2.26 5.12
C ASP A 74 9.23 3.33 6.20
N TYR A 75 8.62 2.96 7.33
CA TYR A 75 8.45 3.84 8.48
C TYR A 75 9.36 3.47 9.65
N LYS A 76 10.27 2.50 9.46
CA LYS A 76 11.11 1.88 10.49
C LYS A 76 10.28 1.19 11.57
N ALA A 77 10.35 -0.14 11.62
CA ALA A 77 9.73 -0.90 12.71
C ALA A 77 10.37 -0.56 14.07
N PRO A 78 9.63 -0.72 15.19
CA PRO A 78 10.20 -0.55 16.52
C PRO A 78 11.49 -1.37 16.70
N GLY A 79 12.57 -0.71 17.07
CA GLY A 79 13.89 -1.34 17.25
C GLY A 79 14.77 -1.38 15.99
N ARG A 80 14.26 -0.96 14.82
CA ARG A 80 15.05 -0.79 13.60
C ARG A 80 15.35 0.69 13.36
N ASP A 81 16.62 1.04 13.19
CA ASP A 81 17.09 2.42 13.03
C ASP A 81 17.47 2.79 11.59
N HIS A 82 17.58 1.81 10.70
CA HIS A 82 17.85 1.96 9.27
C HIS A 82 16.61 1.74 8.42
N PHE A 83 16.61 2.33 7.22
CA PHE A 83 15.57 2.08 6.23
C PHE A 83 15.79 0.77 5.50
N ALA A 84 14.70 0.10 5.15
CA ALA A 84 14.69 -1.09 4.31
C ALA A 84 13.53 -1.00 3.31
N TRP A 85 13.74 -1.50 2.10
CA TRP A 85 12.79 -1.33 0.98
C TRP A 85 12.62 -2.60 0.15
N GLU A 86 13.34 -3.66 0.50
CA GLU A 86 13.40 -4.92 -0.23
C GLU A 86 13.27 -6.10 0.74
N THR A 87 12.44 -7.07 0.35
CA THR A 87 12.21 -8.34 1.05
C THR A 87 11.91 -9.43 0.00
N THR A 88 11.50 -10.62 0.41
CA THR A 88 11.10 -11.70 -0.49
C THR A 88 9.70 -12.22 -0.16
N VAL A 89 9.04 -12.88 -1.10
CA VAL A 89 7.77 -13.59 -0.84
C VAL A 89 7.93 -14.58 0.31
N LYS A 90 9.05 -15.32 0.34
CA LYS A 90 9.37 -16.25 1.42
C LYS A 90 9.41 -15.57 2.78
N ASP A 91 10.12 -14.45 2.88
CA ASP A 91 10.29 -13.74 4.16
C ASP A 91 8.99 -13.08 4.62
N GLU A 92 8.18 -12.55 3.70
CA GLU A 92 6.86 -12.02 4.04
C GLU A 92 5.93 -13.11 4.58
N ARG A 93 5.87 -14.27 3.90
CA ARG A 93 5.07 -15.41 4.36
C ARG A 93 5.52 -15.92 5.73
N ALA A 94 6.82 -15.97 5.97
CA ALA A 94 7.37 -16.48 7.22
C ALA A 94 7.27 -15.49 8.38
N TRP A 95 7.51 -14.20 8.12
CA TRP A 95 7.84 -13.26 9.19
C TRP A 95 6.89 -12.07 9.31
N ASN A 96 6.06 -11.78 8.31
CA ASN A 96 5.18 -10.61 8.36
C ASN A 96 4.29 -10.64 9.60
N VAL A 97 4.42 -9.61 10.45
CA VAL A 97 3.77 -9.55 11.77
C VAL A 97 2.25 -9.45 11.71
N HIS A 98 1.67 -9.12 10.55
CA HIS A 98 0.23 -8.97 10.36
C HIS A 98 -0.40 -10.12 9.58
N VAL A 99 0.27 -10.63 8.54
CA VAL A 99 -0.34 -11.56 7.56
C VAL A 99 0.51 -12.80 7.28
N GLY A 100 1.72 -12.88 7.83
CA GLY A 100 2.57 -14.06 7.74
C GLY A 100 2.10 -15.19 8.66
N ARG A 101 2.88 -16.27 8.74
CA ARG A 101 2.71 -17.38 9.71
C ARG A 101 1.35 -18.08 9.65
N GLY A 102 0.70 -18.06 8.50
CA GLY A 102 -0.61 -18.72 8.30
C GLY A 102 -1.77 -18.01 8.99
N VAL A 103 -1.67 -16.69 9.25
CA VAL A 103 -2.78 -15.88 9.76
C VAL A 103 -4.01 -16.03 8.85
N SER A 104 -5.17 -16.30 9.46
CA SER A 104 -6.44 -16.43 8.76
C SER A 104 -6.97 -15.07 8.28
N GLU A 105 -7.79 -15.07 7.23
CA GLU A 105 -8.47 -13.85 6.75
C GLU A 105 -9.26 -13.17 7.87
N THR A 106 -10.01 -13.95 8.66
CA THR A 106 -10.81 -13.46 9.78
C THR A 106 -9.96 -12.74 10.83
N ASP A 107 -8.80 -13.29 11.18
CA ASP A 107 -7.91 -12.69 12.18
C ASP A 107 -7.21 -11.45 11.63
N PHE A 108 -6.80 -11.49 10.36
CA PHE A 108 -6.26 -10.32 9.66
C PHE A 108 -7.27 -9.17 9.62
N VAL A 109 -8.50 -9.42 9.17
CA VAL A 109 -9.56 -8.41 9.06
C VAL A 109 -9.86 -7.80 10.42
N ARG A 110 -9.96 -8.62 11.47
CA ARG A 110 -10.19 -8.15 12.84
C ARG A 110 -9.07 -7.23 13.31
N MET A 111 -7.82 -7.67 13.16
CA MET A 111 -6.64 -6.89 13.53
C MET A 111 -6.58 -5.57 12.75
N ARG A 112 -6.73 -5.64 11.43
CA ARG A 112 -6.59 -4.49 10.53
C ARG A 112 -7.66 -3.44 10.81
N THR A 113 -8.92 -3.86 10.94
CA THR A 113 -10.06 -2.98 11.24
C THR A 113 -9.92 -2.33 12.61
N ALA A 114 -9.43 -3.05 13.62
CA ALA A 114 -9.19 -2.50 14.94
C ALA A 114 -8.06 -1.46 14.92
N ARG A 115 -6.97 -1.75 14.20
CA ARG A 115 -5.81 -0.86 14.07
C ARG A 115 -6.14 0.41 13.29
N ASP A 116 -6.93 0.32 12.23
CA ASP A 116 -7.27 1.48 11.40
C ASP A 116 -8.03 2.55 12.19
N LYS A 117 -8.90 2.15 13.12
CA LYS A 117 -9.63 3.06 14.01
C LYS A 117 -8.72 3.90 14.93
N THR A 118 -7.45 3.51 15.12
CA THR A 118 -6.51 4.25 15.96
C THR A 118 -5.61 5.19 15.16
N LEU A 119 -5.70 5.19 13.83
CA LEU A 119 -4.82 5.96 12.98
C LEU A 119 -5.39 7.35 12.71
N SER A 120 -4.53 8.37 12.75
CA SER A 120 -4.87 9.70 12.27
C SER A 120 -4.84 9.75 10.74
N MET A 121 -5.51 10.75 10.17
CA MET A 121 -5.42 11.03 8.74
C MET A 121 -3.98 11.39 8.35
N PRO A 122 -3.45 10.88 7.22
CA PRO A 122 -2.14 11.29 6.73
C PRO A 122 -2.10 12.80 6.50
N LYS A 123 -1.02 13.45 6.94
CA LYS A 123 -0.89 14.92 6.92
C LYS A 123 -1.15 15.55 5.54
N LEU A 124 -0.78 14.84 4.47
CA LEU A 124 -0.88 15.34 3.09
C LEU A 124 -2.02 14.71 2.29
N ILE A 125 -2.97 14.00 2.91
CA ILE A 125 -4.00 13.27 2.18
C ILE A 125 -4.84 14.17 1.25
N LEU A 126 -5.31 15.33 1.74
CA LEU A 126 -6.16 16.24 0.96
C LEU A 126 -5.40 16.87 -0.23
N PRO A 127 -4.19 17.44 -0.06
CA PRO A 127 -3.36 17.85 -1.19
C PRO A 127 -3.07 16.72 -2.18
N SER A 128 -2.66 15.55 -1.68
CA SER A 128 -2.16 14.46 -2.52
C SER A 128 -3.27 13.88 -3.38
N VAL A 129 -4.44 13.57 -2.80
CA VAL A 129 -5.56 13.01 -3.57
C VAL A 129 -6.02 13.98 -4.67
N GLN A 130 -6.01 15.29 -4.42
CA GLN A 130 -6.42 16.30 -5.40
C GLN A 130 -5.54 16.37 -6.64
N VAL A 131 -4.24 16.14 -6.45
CA VAL A 131 -3.24 16.17 -7.54
C VAL A 131 -3.16 14.80 -8.20
N ASN A 132 -3.12 13.72 -7.41
CA ASN A 132 -2.97 12.35 -7.90
C ASN A 132 -4.18 11.89 -8.70
N MET A 133 -5.41 12.32 -8.36
CA MET A 133 -6.60 12.01 -9.16
C MET A 133 -6.57 12.64 -10.56
N ARG A 134 -5.65 13.58 -10.80
CA ARG A 134 -5.39 14.23 -12.09
C ARG A 134 -4.07 13.79 -12.71
N ALA A 135 -3.61 12.58 -12.40
CA ALA A 135 -2.35 12.02 -12.88
C ALA A 135 -1.12 12.91 -12.57
N GLY A 136 -1.16 13.67 -11.46
CA GLY A 136 -0.06 14.55 -11.05
C GLY A 136 -0.25 16.03 -11.43
N GLU A 137 -1.27 16.36 -12.21
CA GLU A 137 -1.55 17.74 -12.61
C GLU A 137 -2.13 18.57 -11.47
N LEU A 138 -1.60 19.77 -11.29
CA LEU A 138 -2.16 20.75 -10.36
C LEU A 138 -3.56 21.20 -10.82
N PRO A 139 -4.44 21.62 -9.89
CA PRO A 139 -5.70 22.28 -10.26
C PRO A 139 -5.48 23.39 -11.29
N PRO A 140 -6.42 23.59 -12.24
CA PRO A 140 -6.33 24.72 -13.17
C PRO A 140 -6.20 26.05 -12.40
N PRO A 141 -5.51 27.05 -12.97
CA PRO A 141 -5.42 28.36 -12.34
C PRO A 141 -6.81 29.01 -12.27
N ASP A 142 -7.02 29.80 -11.22
CA ASP A 142 -8.20 30.65 -11.10
C ASP A 142 -8.07 31.90 -12.00
N ALA A 143 -9.06 32.79 -12.00
CA ALA A 143 -9.08 34.00 -12.83
C ALA A 143 -7.87 34.94 -12.60
N ASN A 144 -7.22 34.86 -11.43
CA ASN A 144 -6.02 35.62 -11.09
C ASN A 144 -4.71 34.94 -11.55
N GLY A 145 -4.79 33.81 -12.26
CA GLY A 145 -3.63 33.05 -12.73
C GLY A 145 -2.98 32.16 -11.67
N VAL A 146 -3.47 32.15 -10.43
CA VAL A 146 -2.91 31.36 -9.31
C VAL A 146 -3.64 30.04 -9.16
N ARG A 147 -2.92 28.98 -8.77
CA ARG A 147 -3.49 27.65 -8.50
C ARG A 147 -3.67 27.44 -7.00
N TYR A 148 -4.81 26.89 -6.61
CA TYR A 148 -5.14 26.66 -5.20
C TYR A 148 -5.54 25.20 -4.95
N LEU A 149 -5.00 24.62 -3.88
CA LEU A 149 -5.54 23.39 -3.31
C LEU A 149 -6.77 23.73 -2.46
N LYS A 150 -7.77 22.84 -2.46
CA LYS A 150 -9.01 23.05 -1.71
C LYS A 150 -9.00 22.19 -0.44
N LEU A 151 -9.20 22.81 0.71
CA LEU A 151 -9.30 22.08 1.98
C LEU A 151 -10.77 22.06 2.42
N PRO A 152 -11.48 20.93 2.30
CA PRO A 152 -12.83 20.81 2.85
C PRO A 152 -12.80 20.97 4.37
N LEU A 153 -13.74 21.74 4.90
CA LEU A 153 -13.90 21.97 6.33
C LEU A 153 -15.01 21.06 6.87
N ASN A 154 -14.73 20.29 7.93
CA ASN A 154 -15.68 19.43 8.64
C ASN A 154 -16.43 18.41 7.75
N ALA A 155 -15.74 17.81 6.78
CA ALA A 155 -16.35 16.90 5.81
C ALA A 155 -16.05 15.40 6.06
N PHE A 156 -15.42 15.04 7.17
CA PHE A 156 -14.97 13.67 7.49
C PHE A 156 -15.00 13.40 8.99
#